data_AF-A0A9W5APA8-F1
#
_entry.id   AF-A0A9W5APA8-F1
#
_cell.length_a   1.000
_cell.length_b   1.000
_cell.length_c   1.000
_cell.angle_alpha   90.00
_cell.angle_beta   90.00
_cell.angle_gamma   90.00
#
_symmetry.space_group_name_H-M   'P 1'
#
loop_
_entity.id
_entity.type
_entity.pdbx_description
1 polymer ?
#
loop_
_entity_poly.entity_id
_entity_poly.type
_entity_poly.pdbx_seq_one_letter_code
_entity_poly.pdbx_strand_id
1 'polypeptide(L)'
;MARPKTGGRIQHIDITYLVIKFTPFRNLEQLAKAHGLSYRSIKCGWWTGKALRVMLGYGLDLKKIRDDKERSISKAKKELKEIEDIEVNK
;
A
#
# COMPACT_ATOMS: atom_id res chain seq x y z
N MET A 1 8.89 6.10 24.78
CA MET A 1 9.36 6.87 23.62
C MET A 1 8.33 6.80 22.50
N ALA A 2 7.59 7.88 22.23
CA ALA A 2 6.73 7.96 21.06
C ALA A 2 7.62 8.06 19.81
N ARG A 3 7.48 7.12 18.87
CA ARG A 3 8.24 7.15 17.61
C ARG A 3 7.92 8.43 16.83
N PRO A 4 8.92 9.14 16.28
CA PRO A 4 8.66 10.31 15.45
C PRO A 4 7.70 9.95 14.31
N LYS A 5 6.63 10.75 14.17
CA LYS A 5 5.55 10.57 13.17
C LYS A 5 6.01 10.93 11.74
N THR A 6 7.22 10.56 11.34
CA THR A 6 7.75 10.81 9.99
C THR A 6 7.44 9.67 9.01
N GLY A 7 6.27 9.04 9.16
CA GLY A 7 5.85 7.93 8.33
C GLY A 7 4.34 7.74 8.23
N GLY A 8 3.90 7.06 7.17
CA GLY A 8 2.49 6.76 6.90
C GLY A 8 2.18 5.28 7.08
N ARG A 9 0.96 4.96 7.49
CA ARG A 9 0.45 3.58 7.51
C ARG A 9 -0.32 3.31 6.23
N ILE A 10 0.10 2.30 5.46
CA ILE A 10 -0.52 1.85 4.22
C ILE A 10 -0.87 0.38 4.41
N GLN A 11 -2.15 0.10 4.62
CA GLN A 11 -2.70 -1.26 4.78
C GLN A 11 -3.51 -1.61 3.53
N HIS A 12 -3.64 -2.90 3.24
CA HIS A 12 -4.46 -3.44 2.15
C HIS A 12 -3.92 -3.23 0.72
N ILE A 13 -2.61 -3.01 0.54
CA ILE A 13 -1.96 -3.04 -0.77
C ILE A 13 -0.99 -4.23 -0.79
N ASP A 14 -1.04 -5.04 -1.85
CA ASP A 14 -0.06 -6.10 -2.11
C ASP A 14 1.26 -5.48 -2.56
N ILE A 15 1.93 -4.86 -1.59
CA ILE A 15 3.17 -4.11 -1.78
C ILE A 15 4.25 -5.03 -2.38
N THR A 16 4.28 -6.30 -1.96
CA THR A 16 5.21 -7.29 -2.51
C THR A 16 5.05 -7.41 -4.03
N TYR A 17 3.81 -7.46 -4.52
CA TYR A 17 3.53 -7.54 -5.96
C TYR A 17 3.97 -6.26 -6.69
N LEU A 18 3.69 -5.09 -6.12
CA LEU A 18 4.11 -3.81 -6.70
C LEU A 18 5.64 -3.68 -6.76
N VAL A 19 6.33 -4.10 -5.72
CA VAL A 19 7.79 -4.10 -5.68
C VAL A 19 8.34 -5.04 -6.76
N ILE A 20 7.80 -6.25 -6.88
CA ILE A 20 8.24 -7.21 -7.92
C ILE A 20 8.00 -6.67 -9.33
N LYS A 21 6.87 -5.99 -9.55
CA LYS A 21 6.45 -5.54 -10.87
C LYS A 21 7.18 -4.28 -11.34
N PHE A 22 7.45 -3.34 -10.44
CA PHE A 22 7.95 -2.00 -10.78
C PHE A 22 9.40 -1.75 -10.35
N THR A 23 10.03 -2.68 -9.66
CA THR A 23 11.44 -2.56 -9.24
C THR A 23 12.23 -3.77 -9.71
N PRO A 24 13.55 -3.67 -9.85
CA PRO A 24 14.39 -4.82 -10.20
C PRO A 24 14.51 -5.85 -9.06
N PHE A 25 13.87 -5.62 -7.91
CA PHE A 25 13.95 -6.49 -6.75
C PHE A 25 12.91 -7.59 -6.81
N ARG A 26 13.33 -8.83 -6.54
CA ARG A 26 12.45 -9.99 -6.54
C ARG A 26 11.60 -10.09 -5.29
N ASN A 27 12.02 -9.46 -4.19
CA ASN A 27 11.35 -9.52 -2.90
C ASN A 27 11.50 -8.19 -2.16
N LEU A 28 10.55 -7.91 -1.26
CA LEU A 28 10.60 -6.77 -0.35
C LEU A 28 11.85 -6.72 0.52
N GLU A 29 12.38 -7.88 0.93
CA GLU A 29 13.61 -7.97 1.72
C GLU A 29 14.85 -7.49 0.94
N GLN A 30 14.92 -7.77 -0.37
CA GLN A 30 16.02 -7.31 -1.20
C GLN A 30 16.01 -5.79 -1.34
N LEU A 31 14.82 -5.21 -1.58
CA LEU A 31 14.64 -3.77 -1.61
C LEU A 31 15.00 -3.15 -0.26
N ALA A 32 14.55 -3.75 0.84
CA ALA A 32 14.82 -3.26 2.17
C ALA A 32 16.32 -3.28 2.51
N LYS A 33 17.01 -4.37 2.16
CA LYS A 33 18.46 -4.50 2.36
C LYS A 33 19.26 -3.52 1.49
N ALA A 34 18.88 -3.36 0.22
CA ALA A 34 19.57 -2.47 -0.71
C ALA A 34 19.51 -0.99 -0.29
N HIS A 35 18.38 -0.57 0.30
CA HIS A 35 18.15 0.83 0.68
C HIS A 35 18.31 1.10 2.18
N GLY A 36 18.71 0.09 2.96
CA GLY A 36 18.83 0.19 4.43
C GLY A 36 17.50 0.54 5.10
N LEU A 37 16.42 -0.12 4.68
CA LEU A 37 15.08 0.01 5.24
C LEU A 37 14.75 -1.20 6.12
N SER A 38 13.85 -1.00 7.09
CA SER A 38 13.35 -2.09 7.92
C SER A 38 12.26 -2.87 7.17
N TYR A 39 12.56 -4.11 6.81
CA TYR A 39 11.58 -5.03 6.22
C TYR A 39 10.34 -5.19 7.12
N ARG A 40 10.53 -5.31 8.44
CA ARG A 40 9.43 -5.48 9.40
C ARG A 40 8.51 -4.27 9.41
N SER A 41 9.06 -3.05 9.28
CA SER A 41 8.27 -1.83 9.17
C SER A 41 7.44 -1.82 7.89
N ILE A 42 8.06 -2.13 6.75
CA ILE A 42 7.38 -2.17 5.45
C ILE A 42 6.27 -3.24 5.43
N LYS A 43 6.55 -4.44 5.96
CA LYS A 43 5.58 -5.54 6.05
C LYS A 43 4.36 -5.18 6.92
N CYS A 44 4.57 -4.45 8.01
CA CYS A 44 3.48 -3.93 8.84
C CYS A 44 2.79 -2.69 8.25
N GLY A 45 3.12 -2.33 7.00
CA GLY A 45 2.56 -1.18 6.31
C GLY A 45 3.04 0.16 6.87
N TRP A 46 4.13 0.19 7.65
CA TRP A 46 4.70 1.41 8.22
C TRP A 46 5.87 1.92 7.38
N TRP A 47 5.66 3.04 6.71
CA TRP A 47 6.60 3.57 5.73
C TRP A 47 7.29 4.80 6.27
N THR A 48 8.60 4.71 6.51
CA THR A 48 9.42 5.90 6.83
C THR A 48 9.45 6.84 5.63
N GLY A 49 9.66 8.14 5.86
CA GLY A 49 9.85 9.11 4.76
C GLY A 49 10.99 8.74 3.78
N LYS A 50 12.00 7.99 4.25
CA LYS A 50 13.04 7.41 3.38
C LYS A 50 12.47 6.31 2.48
N ALA A 51 11.69 5.38 3.03
CA ALA A 51 11.06 4.32 2.26
C ALA A 51 10.09 4.87 1.20
N LEU A 52 9.32 5.91 1.53
CA LEU A 52 8.44 6.60 0.58
C LEU A 52 9.24 7.25 -0.56
N ARG A 53 10.36 7.92 -0.26
CA ARG A 53 11.24 8.51 -1.28
C ARG A 53 11.86 7.47 -2.20
N VAL A 54 12.30 6.33 -1.66
CA VAL A 54 12.84 5.22 -2.45
C VAL A 54 11.78 4.69 -3.42
N MET A 55 10.55 4.47 -2.94
CA MET A 55 9.46 3.99 -3.80
C MET A 55 9.07 4.99 -4.88
N LEU A 56 9.01 6.28 -4.53
CA LEU A 56 8.82 7.36 -5.52
C LEU A 56 9.94 7.37 -6.57
N GLY A 57 11.19 7.09 -6.18
CA GLY A 57 12.32 6.96 -7.10
C GLY A 57 12.19 5.82 -8.12
N TYR A 58 11.41 4.78 -7.80
CA TYR A 58 11.05 3.70 -8.73
C TYR A 58 9.73 3.97 -9.47
N GLY A 59 9.16 5.17 -9.36
CA GLY A 59 7.86 5.51 -9.95
C GLY A 59 6.66 4.90 -9.22
N LEU A 60 6.87 4.28 -8.06
CA LEU A 60 5.82 3.76 -7.19
C LEU A 60 5.33 4.85 -6.24
N ASP A 61 4.32 5.60 -6.67
CA ASP A 61 3.63 6.54 -5.78
C ASP A 61 2.62 5.81 -4.89
N LEU A 62 3.11 5.34 -3.75
CA LEU A 62 2.32 4.61 -2.77
C LEU A 62 1.13 5.41 -2.22
N LYS A 63 1.17 6.75 -2.24
CA LYS A 63 0.01 7.58 -1.85
C LYS A 63 -1.09 7.47 -2.90
N LYS A 64 -0.73 7.67 -4.17
CA LYS A 64 -1.68 7.59 -5.27
C LYS A 64 -2.32 6.19 -5.37
N ILE A 65 -1.52 5.13 -5.23
CA ILE A 65 -2.02 3.75 -5.24
C ILE A 65 -3.00 3.50 -4.08
N ARG A 66 -2.72 4.06 -2.89
CA ARG A 66 -3.65 3.96 -1.75
C ARG A 66 -4.98 4.65 -2.08
N ASP A 67 -4.93 5.87 -2.57
CA ASP A 67 -6.13 6.66 -2.84
C ASP A 67 -6.96 6.04 -3.99
N ASP A 68 -6.32 5.49 -5.02
CA ASP A 68 -7.01 4.75 -6.10
C ASP A 68 -7.66 3.45 -5.60
N LYS A 69 -6.99 2.73 -4.68
CA LYS A 69 -7.54 1.49 -4.11
C LYS A 69 -8.70 1.79 -3.15
N GLU A 70 -8.62 2.85 -2.35
CA GLU A 70 -9.72 3.30 -1.49
C GLU A 70 -10.94 3.72 -2.32
N ARG A 71 -10.76 4.43 -3.43
CA ARG A 71 -11.83 4.75 -4.37
C ARG A 71 -12.48 3.50 -4.96
N SER A 72 -11.66 2.53 -5.39
CA SER A 72 -12.15 1.27 -5.96
C SER A 72 -12.96 0.45 -4.94
N ILE A 73 -12.50 0.37 -3.69
CA ILE A 73 -13.22 -0.30 -2.60
C ILE A 73 -14.51 0.44 -2.28
N SER A 74 -14.50 1.77 -2.25
CA SER A 74 -15.72 2.58 -2.01
C SER A 74 -16.76 2.36 -3.10
N LYS A 75 -16.33 2.26 -4.37
CA LYS A 75 -17.22 1.94 -5.49
C LYS A 75 -17.81 0.52 -5.37
N ALA A 76 -16.97 -0.49 -5.15
CA ALA A 76 -17.43 -1.87 -4.99
C ALA A 76 -18.39 -2.06 -3.80
N LYS A 77 -18.18 -1.33 -2.70
CA LYS A 77 -19.11 -1.34 -1.55
C LYS A 77 -20.48 -0.73 -1.88
N LYS A 78 -20.54 0.28 -2.75
CA LYS A 78 -21.82 0.84 -3.21
C LYS A 78 -22.58 -0.16 -4.07
N GLU A 79 -21.89 -0.78 -5.04
CA GLU A 79 -22.47 -1.78 -5.93
C GLU A 79 -23.00 -3.01 -5.15
N LEU A 80 -22.25 -3.48 -4.14
CA LEU A 80 -22.70 -4.56 -3.25
C LEU A 80 -23.97 -4.18 -2.48
N LYS A 81 -24.03 -2.95 -1.96
CA LYS A 81 -25.19 -2.48 -1.21
C LYS A 81 -26.44 -2.37 -2.09
N GLU A 82 -26.28 -1.92 -3.33
CA GLU A 82 -27.37 -1.87 -4.30
C GLU A 82 -27.92 -3.27 -4.64
N ILE A 83 -27.06 -4.30 -4.71
CA ILE A 83 -27.48 -5.68 -4.93
C ILE A 83 -28.23 -6.23 -3.69
N GLU A 84 -27.71 -6.01 -2.49
CA GLU A 84 -28.38 -6.41 -1.23
C GLU A 84 -29.75 -5.74 -1.09
N ASP A 85 -29.86 -4.44 -1.41
CA ASP A 85 -31.13 -3.69 -1.34
C ASP A 85 -32.18 -4.19 -2.36
N ILE A 86 -31.75 -4.76 -3.49
CA ILE A 86 -32.62 -5.40 -4.49
C ILE A 86 -33.09 -6.78 -4.03
N GLU A 87 -32.20 -7.54 -3.39
CA GLU A 87 -32.48 -8.90 -2.93
C GLU A 87 -33.40 -8.93 -1.70
N VAL A 88 -33.31 -7.93 -0.82
CA VAL A 88 -34.20 -7.76 0.35
C VAL A 88 -35.62 -7.29 -0.02
N ASN A 89 -35.80 -6.65 -1.18
CA ASN A 89 -37.10 -6.17 -1.68
C ASN A 89 -37.82 -7.16 -2.63
N LYS A 90 -37.31 -8.39 -2.77
CA LYS A 90 -37.92 -9.45 -3.58
C LYS A 90 -38.52 -10.54 -2.69
#